data_AF-A0A1S9E824-F1
#
_entry.id   AF-A0A1S9E824-F1
#
_cell.length_a   1.000
_cell.length_b   1.000
_cell.length_c   1.000
_cell.angle_alpha   90.00
_cell.angle_beta   90.00
_cell.angle_gamma   90.00
#
_symmetry.space_group_name_H-M   'P 1'
#
loop_
_entity.id
_entity.type
_entity.pdbx_description
1 polymer ?
#
loop_
_entity_poly.entity_id
_entity_poly.type
_entity_poly.pdbx_seq_one_letter_code
_entity_poly.pdbx_strand_id
1 'polypeptide(L)'
;MSNVLHADTIFLIALAAIATYLTRIGGYVLMTRMKSIPPRMEAGLNAVPVAVLTTLVAPAFFEGGYEVKIGMVGALLVCLRFPGLTMLAIGWAIVIAIRHFGLL
;
A
#
# COMPACT_ATOMS: atom_id res chain seq x y z
N MET A 1 31.44 -14.44 4.21
CA MET A 1 30.06 -14.97 4.15
C MET A 1 29.64 -15.46 5.54
N SER A 2 29.64 -14.54 6.50
CA SER A 2 29.35 -14.77 7.91
C SER A 2 28.69 -13.49 8.43
N ASN A 3 27.58 -13.62 9.16
CA ASN A 3 26.67 -12.58 9.66
C ASN A 3 25.43 -12.24 8.81
N VAL A 4 24.83 -13.23 8.14
CA VAL A 4 23.46 -13.09 7.63
C VAL A 4 22.38 -13.08 8.74
N LEU A 5 22.76 -13.38 9.98
CA LEU A 5 21.90 -13.34 11.17
C LEU A 5 22.59 -12.57 12.29
N HIS A 6 22.44 -11.24 12.28
CA HIS A 6 22.78 -10.44 13.46
C HIS A 6 21.70 -10.67 14.52
N ALA A 7 22.11 -10.82 15.78
CA ALA A 7 21.18 -10.99 16.90
C ALA A 7 20.12 -9.89 16.92
N ASP A 8 20.51 -8.65 16.61
CA ASP A 8 19.62 -7.48 16.52
C ASP A 8 18.53 -7.65 15.47
N THR A 9 18.84 -8.23 14.30
CA THR A 9 17.86 -8.50 13.24
C THR A 9 16.86 -9.56 13.67
N ILE A 10 17.33 -10.62 14.34
CA ILE A 10 16.44 -11.67 14.89
C ILE A 10 15.51 -11.07 15.94
N PHE A 11 16.04 -10.25 16.85
CA PHE A 11 15.23 -9.54 17.85
C PHE A 11 14.21 -8.59 17.21
N LEU A 12 14.60 -7.84 16.17
CA LEU A 12 13.69 -6.96 15.41
C LEU A 12 12.57 -7.75 14.74
N ILE A 13 12.89 -8.86 14.08
CA ILE A 13 11.89 -9.73 13.44
C ILE A 13 10.94 -10.31 14.49
N ALA A 14 11.46 -10.80 15.62
CA ALA A 14 10.64 -11.31 16.71
C ALA A 14 9.70 -10.24 17.27
N LEU A 15 10.20 -9.01 17.48
CA LEU A 15 9.41 -7.90 17.99
C LEU A 15 8.35 -7.43 16.97
N ALA A 16 8.70 -7.37 15.69
CA ALA A 16 7.76 -7.08 14.61
C ALA A 16 6.66 -8.14 14.49
N ALA A 17 7.02 -9.42 14.65
CA ALA A 17 6.08 -10.53 14.67
C ALA A 17 5.11 -10.40 15.85
N ILE A 18 5.63 -10.14 17.07
CA ILE A 18 4.80 -9.91 18.26
C ILE A 18 3.84 -8.73 18.04
N ALA A 19 4.33 -7.60 17.53
CA ALA A 19 3.49 -6.44 17.23
C ALA A 19 2.38 -6.76 16.19
N THR A 20 2.70 -7.55 15.17
CA THR A 20 1.74 -7.99 14.15
C THR A 20 0.65 -8.89 14.75
N TYR A 21 1.02 -9.84 15.61
CA TYR A 21 0.04 -10.68 16.29
C TYR A 21 -0.81 -9.89 17.28
N LEU A 22 -0.21 -8.95 18.03
CA LEU A 22 -0.95 -8.08 18.94
C LEU A 22 -1.99 -7.22 18.22
N THR A 23 -1.65 -6.62 17.08
CA THR A 23 -2.60 -5.84 16.27
C THR A 23 -3.72 -6.72 15.70
N ARG A 24 -3.41 -7.95 15.30
CA ARG A 24 -4.41 -8.94 14.84
C ARG A 24 -5.36 -9.37 15.95
N ILE A 25 -4.82 -9.70 17.13
CA ILE A 25 -5.62 -10.07 18.31
C ILE A 25 -6.47 -8.90 18.75
N GLY A 26 -5.92 -7.67 18.73
CA GLY A 26 -6.67 -6.45 19.03
C GLY A 26 -7.90 -6.30 18.13
N GLY A 27 -7.74 -6.46 16.82
CA GLY A 27 -8.86 -6.45 15.86
C GLY A 27 -9.87 -7.57 16.12
N TYR A 28 -9.40 -8.79 16.39
CA TYR A 28 -10.26 -9.93 16.70
C TYR A 28 -11.08 -9.73 17.98
N VAL A 29 -10.44 -9.25 19.05
CA VAL A 29 -11.10 -8.95 20.33
C VAL A 29 -12.12 -7.82 20.15
N LEU A 30 -11.77 -6.78 19.39
CA LEU A 30 -12.67 -5.67 19.08
C LEU A 30 -13.93 -6.15 18.34
N MET A 31 -13.78 -7.05 17.37
CA MET A 31 -14.92 -7.66 16.67
C MET A 31 -15.72 -8.61 17.55
N THR A 32 -15.06 -9.41 18.40
CA THR A 32 -15.73 -10.42 19.26
C THR A 32 -16.49 -9.78 20.41
N ARG A 33 -16.04 -8.62 20.91
CA ARG A 33 -16.71 -7.88 21.99
C ARG A 33 -17.93 -7.09 21.53
N MET A 34 -18.06 -6.77 20.25
CA MET A 34 -19.17 -6.00 19.70
C MET A 34 -20.19 -6.92 19.04
N LYS A 35 -21.23 -7.32 19.78
CA LYS A 35 -22.34 -8.15 19.28
C LYS A 35 -23.18 -7.45 18.18
N SER A 36 -23.08 -6.13 18.10
CA SER A 36 -23.64 -5.27 17.04
C SER A 36 -22.59 -4.20 16.72
N ILE A 37 -22.22 -4.05 15.45
CA ILE A 37 -21.28 -3.00 15.02
C ILE A 37 -22.02 -1.65 15.11
N PRO A 38 -21.58 -0.70 15.94
CA PRO A 38 -22.22 0.61 16.00
C PRO A 38 -21.99 1.37 14.68
N PRO A 39 -22.93 2.22 14.22
CA PRO A 39 -22.86 2.88 12.90
C PRO A 39 -21.56 3.64 12.64
N ARG A 40 -20.92 4.19 13.68
CA ARG A 40 -19.64 4.91 13.59
C ARG A 40 -18.45 3.98 13.31
N MET A 41 -18.46 2.77 13.86
CA MET A 41 -17.39 1.77 13.65
C MET A 41 -17.50 1.15 12.25
N GLU A 42 -18.71 0.94 11.76
CA GLU A 42 -18.95 0.43 10.40
C GLU A 42 -18.48 1.45 9.34
N ALA A 43 -18.80 2.72 9.52
CA ALA A 43 -18.30 3.80 8.67
C ALA A 43 -16.76 3.87 8.68
N GLY A 44 -16.15 3.75 9.87
CA GLY A 44 -14.70 3.68 10.00
C GLY A 44 -14.10 2.48 9.27
N LEU A 45 -14.67 1.29 9.44
CA LEU A 45 -14.20 0.06 8.79
C LEU A 45 -14.32 0.11 7.26
N ASN A 46 -15.40 0.69 6.73
CA ASN A 46 -15.59 0.91 5.30
C ASN A 46 -14.58 1.90 4.72
N ALA A 47 -14.02 2.81 5.53
CA ALA A 47 -12.97 3.74 5.11
C ALA A 47 -11.55 3.14 5.14
N VAL A 48 -11.32 2.07 5.90
CA VAL A 48 -9.99 1.44 6.04
C VAL A 48 -9.36 1.05 4.70
N PRO A 49 -10.06 0.40 3.74
CA PRO A 49 -9.45 -0.01 2.48
C PRO A 49 -8.93 1.17 1.67
N VAL A 50 -9.71 2.26 1.60
CA VAL A 50 -9.30 3.49 0.90
C VAL A 50 -8.11 4.12 1.60
N ALA A 51 -8.11 4.20 2.93
CA ALA A 51 -6.99 4.74 3.69
C ALA A 51 -5.68 3.99 3.38
N VAL A 52 -5.69 2.66 3.42
CA VAL A 52 -4.51 1.84 3.12
C VAL A 52 -4.00 2.10 1.71
N LEU A 53 -4.88 2.08 0.70
CA LEU A 53 -4.48 2.34 -0.68
C LEU A 53 -3.90 3.75 -0.87
N THR A 54 -4.50 4.77 -0.25
CA THR A 54 -3.97 6.15 -0.34
C THR A 54 -2.60 6.30 0.32
N THR A 55 -2.34 5.58 1.43
CA THR A 55 -1.01 5.60 2.07
C THR A 55 0.08 4.90 1.28
N LEU A 56 -0.27 4.02 0.34
CA LEU A 56 0.70 3.42 -0.59
C LEU A 56 1.00 4.36 -1.77
N VAL A 57 -0.04 5.05 -2.25
CA VAL A 57 0.04 5.92 -3.44
C VAL A 57 0.69 7.27 -3.12
N ALA A 58 0.40 7.87 -1.95
CA ALA A 58 0.93 9.17 -1.55
C ALA A 58 2.47 9.24 -1.48
N PRO A 59 3.19 8.35 -0.75
CA PRO A 59 4.65 8.39 -0.71
C PRO A 59 5.24 8.09 -2.09
N ALA A 60 4.66 7.16 -2.85
CA ALA A 60 5.09 6.88 -4.23
C ALA A 60 5.00 8.12 -5.15
N PHE A 61 4.04 9.01 -4.91
CA PHE A 61 3.94 10.27 -5.64
C PHE A 61 4.97 11.30 -5.21
N PHE A 62 5.25 11.43 -3.91
CA PHE A 62 6.17 12.46 -3.39
C PHE A 62 7.65 12.07 -3.50
N GLU A 63 7.99 10.84 -3.13
CA GLU A 63 9.36 10.30 -3.16
C GLU A 63 9.73 9.73 -4.54
N GLY A 64 8.74 9.47 -5.39
CA GLY A 64 8.95 8.97 -6.73
C GLY A 64 9.58 9.99 -7.68
N GLY A 65 10.34 9.48 -8.66
CA GLY A 65 10.88 10.24 -9.78
C GLY A 65 9.78 10.82 -10.70
N TYR A 66 10.18 11.72 -11.60
CA TYR A 66 9.24 12.34 -12.54
C TYR A 66 8.53 11.31 -13.44
N GLU A 67 9.19 10.20 -13.75
CA GLU A 67 8.63 9.08 -14.51
C GLU A 67 7.43 8.44 -13.79
N VAL A 68 7.51 8.30 -12.46
CA VAL A 68 6.43 7.71 -11.65
C VAL A 68 5.24 8.67 -11.61
N LYS A 69 5.48 9.97 -11.41
CA LYS A 69 4.43 10.99 -11.38
C LYS A 69 3.64 11.04 -12.70
N ILE A 70 4.33 11.04 -13.84
CA ILE A 70 3.69 11.05 -15.16
C ILE A 70 2.91 9.75 -15.39
N GLY A 71 3.49 8.59 -15.02
CA GLY A 71 2.81 7.30 -15.07
C GLY A 71 1.53 7.25 -14.22
N MET A 72 1.57 7.83 -13.02
CA MET A 72 0.42 7.91 -12.11
C MET A 72 -0.69 8.81 -12.66
N VAL A 73 -0.35 9.95 -13.27
CA VAL A 73 -1.33 10.83 -13.93
C VAL A 73 -1.97 10.12 -15.12
N GLY A 74 -1.19 9.42 -15.94
CA GLY A 74 -1.71 8.62 -17.05
C GLY A 74 -2.64 7.50 -16.57
N ALA A 75 -2.23 6.76 -15.53
CA ALA A 75 -3.06 5.73 -14.91
C ALA A 75 -4.37 6.29 -14.35
N LEU A 76 -4.33 7.47 -13.70
CA LEU A 76 -5.52 8.15 -13.18
C LEU A 76 -6.52 8.47 -14.29
N LEU A 77 -6.06 9.02 -15.41
CA LEU A 77 -6.92 9.36 -16.56
C LEU A 77 -7.59 8.11 -17.17
N VAL A 78 -6.84 7.01 -17.29
CA VAL A 78 -7.36 5.74 -17.82
C VAL A 78 -8.36 5.09 -16.87
N CYS A 79 -8.09 5.15 -15.56
CA CYS A 79 -8.93 4.54 -14.54
C CYS A 79 -10.37 5.08 -14.53
N LEU A 80 -10.59 6.31 -15.00
CA LEU A 80 -11.92 6.93 -15.05
C LEU A 80 -12.85 6.27 -16.08
N ARG A 81 -12.30 5.56 -17.09
CA ARG A 81 -13.09 5.06 -18.23
C ARG A 81 -12.92 3.57 -18.52
N PHE A 82 -11.81 2.97 -18.13
CA PHE A 82 -11.37 1.64 -18.54
C PHE A 82 -11.13 0.69 -17.35
N PRO A 83 -11.15 -0.64 -17.56
CA PRO A 83 -10.92 -1.62 -16.49
C PRO A 83 -9.50 -1.52 -15.88
N GLY A 84 -9.34 -2.01 -14.65
CA GLY A 84 -8.07 -1.93 -13.90
C GLY A 84 -6.86 -2.52 -14.63
N LEU A 85 -7.06 -3.58 -15.44
CA LEU A 85 -5.98 -4.19 -16.22
C LEU A 85 -5.38 -3.23 -17.26
N THR A 86 -6.24 -2.49 -17.97
CA THR A 86 -5.79 -1.50 -18.97
C THR A 86 -5.11 -0.30 -18.32
N MET A 87 -5.57 0.11 -17.13
CA MET A 87 -4.92 1.16 -16.35
C MET A 87 -3.50 0.74 -15.93
N LEU A 88 -3.34 -0.48 -15.43
CA LEU A 88 -2.04 -1.03 -15.06
C LEU A 88 -1.11 -1.12 -16.28
N ALA A 89 -1.60 -1.64 -17.41
CA ALA A 89 -0.82 -1.76 -18.64
C ALA A 89 -0.33 -0.40 -19.15
N ILE A 90 -1.19 0.61 -19.14
CA ILE A 90 -0.84 1.96 -19.62
C ILE A 90 0.14 2.65 -18.66
N GLY A 91 -0.12 2.61 -17.35
CA GLY A 91 0.81 3.17 -16.36
C GLY A 91 2.20 2.55 -16.45
N TRP A 92 2.27 1.23 -16.60
CA TRP A 92 3.53 0.50 -16.79
C TRP A 92 4.24 0.88 -18.10
N ALA A 93 3.50 0.95 -19.21
CA ALA A 93 4.03 1.35 -20.50
C ALA A 93 4.62 2.76 -20.48
N ILE A 94 3.95 3.72 -19.82
CA ILE A 94 4.44 5.10 -19.67
C ILE A 94 5.76 5.13 -18.89
N VAL A 95 5.83 4.46 -17.74
CA VAL A 95 7.06 4.44 -16.91
C VAL A 95 8.21 3.80 -17.67
N ILE A 96 7.97 2.67 -18.36
CA ILE A 96 8.99 2.01 -19.17
C ILE A 96 9.45 2.90 -20.32
N ALA A 97 8.54 3.54 -21.04
CA ALA A 97 8.89 4.41 -22.14
C ALA A 97 9.80 5.56 -21.67
N ILE A 98 9.41 6.24 -20.59
CA ILE A 98 10.20 7.36 -20.04
C ILE A 98 11.60 6.90 -19.62
N ARG A 99 11.69 5.74 -18.94
CA ARG A 99 12.97 5.15 -18.54
C ARG A 99 13.83 4.70 -19.73
N HIS A 100 13.21 4.12 -20.75
CA HIS A 100 13.93 3.59 -21.90
C HIS A 100 14.49 4.70 -22.80
N PHE A 101 13.73 5.78 -23.00
CA PHE A 101 14.16 6.92 -23.80
C PHE A 101 15.11 7.87 -23.04
N GLY A 102 15.42 7.59 -21.77
CA GLY A 102 16.29 8.45 -20.94
C GLY A 102 15.77 9.88 -20.86
N LEU A 103 14.45 10.05 -20.99
CA LEU A 103 13.83 11.36 -21.20
C LEU A 103 13.74 12.20 -19.93
N LEU A 104 14.28 11.72 -18.80
CA LEU A 104 14.48 12.37 -17.50
C LEU A 104 15.46 11.54 -16.64
#